data_AF-A0A9J6F0H4-F1
#
_entry.id   AF-A0A9J6F0H4-F1
#
_cell.length_a   1.000
_cell.length_b   1.000
_cell.length_c   1.000
_cell.angle_alpha   90.00
_cell.angle_beta   90.00
_cell.angle_gamma   90.00
#
_symmetry.space_group_name_H-M   'P 1'
#
loop_
_entity.id
_entity.type
_entity.pdbx_description
1 polymer ?
#
loop_
_entity_poly.entity_id
_entity_poly.type
_entity_poly.pdbx_seq_one_letter_code
_entity_poly.pdbx_strand_id
1 'polypeptide(L)'
;MSAAFLIETPCGAILRAAKYITASLNKDYKPCDSFYDHVCSNWMFYHPIPDDKSSASVLEGLDDKLTEDLKGKPPFDLFEILFSDTLTHHVQLWSSEG
;
A
#
# COMPACT_ATOMS: atom_id res chain seq x y z
N MET A 1 20.20 -7.90 28.34
CA MET A 1 18.78 -7.93 27.93
C MET A 1 18.56 -6.72 27.04
N SER A 2 18.51 -6.96 25.73
CA SER A 2 18.80 -5.96 24.70
C SER A 2 17.53 -5.31 24.15
N ALA A 3 17.47 -3.97 24.19
CA ALA A 3 16.49 -3.16 23.45
C ALA A 3 16.80 -3.11 21.94
N ALA A 4 17.91 -3.69 21.48
CA ALA A 4 18.32 -3.67 20.08
C ALA A 4 17.58 -4.69 19.19
N PHE A 5 16.89 -5.67 19.77
CA PHE A 5 16.23 -6.74 18.97
C PHE A 5 14.93 -6.28 18.29
N LEU A 6 14.35 -5.14 18.68
CA LEU A 6 13.13 -4.60 18.04
C LEU A 6 13.41 -3.69 16.83
N ILE A 7 14.69 -3.44 16.48
CA ILE A 7 15.07 -2.46 15.44
C ILE A 7 15.73 -3.12 14.20
N GLU A 8 15.93 -4.45 14.20
CA GLU A 8 16.57 -5.16 13.08
C GLU A 8 15.61 -5.89 12.12
N THR A 9 14.30 -5.57 12.15
CA THR A 9 13.40 -5.84 11.01
C THR A 9 13.47 -4.66 10.02
N PRO A 10 13.12 -4.80 8.72
CA PRO A 10 13.41 -3.79 7.69
C PRO A 10 12.75 -2.44 8.04
N CYS A 11 13.50 -1.59 8.73
CA CYS A 11 13.00 -0.58 9.67
C CYS A 11 12.22 0.57 9.01
N GLY A 12 12.19 0.62 7.67
CA GLY A 12 11.45 1.62 6.93
C GLY A 12 9.95 1.31 6.77
N ALA A 13 9.56 0.04 6.64
CA ALA A 13 8.18 -0.30 6.25
C ALA A 13 7.18 0.03 7.36
N ILE A 14 7.47 -0.39 8.60
CA ILE A 14 6.63 -0.14 9.77
C ILE A 14 6.53 1.36 10.05
N LEU A 15 7.66 2.09 9.99
CA LEU A 15 7.67 3.53 10.24
C LEU A 15 6.87 4.30 9.20
N ARG A 16 6.94 3.92 7.91
CA ARG A 16 6.13 4.54 6.85
C ARG A 16 4.65 4.25 7.06
N ALA A 17 4.29 3.01 7.35
CA ALA A 17 2.91 2.62 7.61
C ALA A 17 2.33 3.37 8.84
N ALA A 18 3.07 3.42 9.95
CA ALA A 18 2.67 4.12 11.16
C ALA A 18 2.46 5.63 10.90
N LYS A 19 3.37 6.27 10.16
CA LYS A 19 3.23 7.68 9.77
C LYS A 19 2.00 7.92 8.91
N TYR A 20 1.76 7.07 7.91
CA TYR A 20 0.59 7.16 7.04
C TYR A 20 -0.71 7.02 7.84
N ILE A 21 -0.83 5.98 8.67
CA ILE A 21 -2.02 5.75 9.51
C ILE A 21 -2.24 6.94 10.45
N THR A 22 -1.19 7.39 11.15
CA THR A 22 -1.30 8.48 12.13
C THR A 22 -1.68 9.80 11.45
N ALA A 23 -1.23 10.04 10.22
CA ALA A 23 -1.60 11.22 9.44
C ALA A 23 -3.06 11.18 8.97
N SER A 24 -3.69 10.01 8.85
CA SER A 24 -5.10 9.89 8.46
C SER A 24 -6.08 10.09 9.62
N LEU A 25 -5.61 9.98 10.87
CA LEU A 25 -6.46 10.08 12.05
C LEU A 25 -6.96 11.51 12.28
N ASN A 26 -8.23 11.63 12.64
CA ASN A 26 -8.81 12.85 13.18
C ASN A 26 -9.18 12.66 14.66
N LYS A 27 -8.50 13.40 15.54
CA LYS A 27 -8.65 13.29 16.99
C LYS A 27 -9.89 14.01 17.52
N ASP A 28 -10.56 14.81 16.70
CA ASP A 28 -11.81 15.48 17.07
C ASP A 28 -12.98 14.48 17.12
N TYR A 29 -12.87 13.37 16.38
CA TYR A 29 -13.81 12.26 16.44
C TYR A 29 -13.32 11.19 17.41
N LYS A 30 -14.20 10.76 18.31
CA LYS A 30 -13.92 9.61 19.18
C LYS A 30 -14.18 8.31 18.41
N PRO A 31 -13.30 7.30 18.54
CA PRO A 31 -13.44 6.04 17.80
C PRO A 31 -14.69 5.24 18.16
N CYS A 32 -15.23 5.41 19.37
CA CYS A 32 -16.47 4.76 19.82
C CYS A 32 -17.73 5.44 19.30
N ASP A 33 -17.64 6.70 18.85
CA ASP A 33 -18.79 7.45 18.32
C ASP A 33 -18.85 7.31 16.78
N SER A 34 -17.71 7.50 16.10
CA SER A 34 -17.55 7.23 14.67
C SER A 34 -16.12 6.79 14.38
N PHE A 35 -15.93 5.47 14.26
CA PHE A 35 -14.62 4.92 13.91
C PHE A 35 -14.17 5.39 12.52
N TYR A 36 -15.11 5.51 11.58
CA TYR A 36 -14.81 5.96 10.21
C TYR A 36 -14.28 7.38 10.20
N ASP A 37 -14.93 8.31 10.88
CA ASP A 37 -14.45 9.69 10.93
C ASP A 37 -13.14 9.80 11.71
N HIS A 38 -12.98 9.02 12.77
CA HIS A 38 -11.73 8.97 13.52
C HIS A 38 -10.54 8.54 12.66
N VAL A 39 -10.70 7.56 11.77
CA VAL A 39 -9.57 6.99 11.00
C VAL A 39 -9.39 7.56 9.61
N CYS A 40 -10.43 8.12 9.00
CA CYS A 40 -10.42 8.54 7.60
C CYS A 40 -10.61 10.04 7.39
N SER A 41 -11.25 10.77 8.31
CA SER A 41 -11.69 12.14 7.99
C SER A 41 -10.55 13.13 7.74
N ASN A 42 -9.39 12.94 8.38
CA ASN A 42 -8.22 13.76 8.07
C ASN A 42 -7.61 13.37 6.72
N TRP A 43 -7.65 12.09 6.34
CA TRP A 43 -7.23 11.67 4.99
C TRP A 43 -8.09 12.32 3.91
N MET A 44 -9.43 12.33 4.08
CA MET A 44 -10.38 12.94 3.14
C MET A 44 -10.12 14.44 2.94
N PHE A 45 -9.74 15.15 4.01
CA PHE A 45 -9.40 16.58 3.91
C PHE A 45 -8.23 16.87 2.95
N TYR A 46 -7.22 16.00 2.92
CA TYR A 46 -6.05 16.14 2.05
C TYR A 46 -6.19 15.44 0.68
N HIS A 47 -7.27 14.68 0.46
CA HIS A 47 -7.51 13.92 -0.76
C HIS A 47 -8.92 14.24 -1.31
N PRO A 48 -9.16 15.49 -1.75
CA PRO A 48 -10.42 15.84 -2.39
C PRO A 48 -10.62 15.04 -3.68
N ILE A 49 -11.88 14.81 -4.05
CA ILE A 49 -12.25 14.14 -5.30
C ILE A 49 -11.78 15.01 -6.48
N PRO A 50 -10.90 14.52 -7.36
CA PRO A 50 -10.50 15.23 -8.56
C PRO A 50 -11.67 15.47 -9.52
N ASP A 51 -11.62 16.54 -10.33
CA ASP A 51 -12.70 16.92 -11.25
C ASP A 51 -13.02 15.85 -12.31
N ASP A 52 -12.06 14.99 -12.63
CA ASP A 52 -12.19 13.89 -13.60
C ASP A 52 -12.73 12.59 -12.99
N LYS A 53 -13.04 12.58 -11.68
CA LYS A 53 -13.48 11.39 -10.94
C LYS A 53 -14.77 11.62 -10.18
N SER A 54 -15.47 10.52 -9.90
CA SER A 54 -16.69 10.53 -9.06
C SER A 54 -16.42 10.17 -7.60
N SER A 55 -15.22 9.68 -7.29
CA SER A 55 -14.77 9.27 -5.98
C SER A 55 -13.26 9.44 -5.83
N ALA A 56 -12.81 9.46 -4.57
CA ALA A 56 -11.41 9.35 -4.21
C ALA A 56 -11.29 8.35 -3.05
N SER A 57 -10.38 7.40 -3.20
CA SER A 57 -10.12 6.33 -2.25
C SER A 57 -8.67 5.88 -2.36
N VAL A 58 -8.20 5.13 -1.35
CA VAL A 58 -6.87 4.52 -1.37
C VAL A 58 -6.73 3.57 -2.57
N LEU A 59 -7.81 2.86 -2.94
CA LEU A 59 -7.80 1.93 -4.07
C LEU A 59 -7.67 2.66 -5.41
N GLU A 60 -8.39 3.76 -5.61
CA GLU A 60 -8.25 4.58 -6.82
C GLU A 60 -6.85 5.18 -6.93
N GLY A 61 -6.23 5.61 -5.84
CA GLY A 61 -4.84 6.07 -5.85
C GLY A 61 -3.83 4.96 -6.19
N LEU A 62 -4.12 3.70 -5.83
CA LEU A 62 -3.32 2.56 -6.25
C LEU A 62 -3.50 2.24 -7.73
N ASP A 63 -4.74 2.32 -8.25
CA ASP A 63 -5.05 2.09 -9.65
C ASP A 63 -4.45 3.16 -10.57
N ASP A 64 -4.46 4.43 -10.15
CA ASP A 64 -3.78 5.52 -10.85
C ASP A 64 -2.29 5.26 -10.99
N LYS A 65 -1.65 4.89 -9.88
CA LYS A 65 -0.22 4.59 -9.84
C LYS A 65 0.11 3.38 -10.69
N LEU A 66 -0.69 2.31 -10.58
CA LEU A 66 -0.53 1.12 -11.40
C LEU A 66 -0.63 1.47 -12.88
N THR A 67 -1.67 2.21 -13.26
CA THR A 67 -1.88 2.65 -14.64
C THR A 67 -0.73 3.51 -15.14
N GLU A 68 -0.23 4.45 -14.32
CA GLU A 68 0.97 5.23 -14.63
C GLU A 68 2.20 4.36 -14.86
N ASP A 69 2.47 3.42 -13.96
CA ASP A 69 3.59 2.49 -14.06
C ASP A 69 3.49 1.56 -15.29
N LEU A 70 2.27 1.36 -15.82
CA LEU A 70 1.99 0.53 -17.00
C LEU A 70 2.00 1.33 -18.32
N LYS A 71 1.82 2.66 -18.33
CA LYS A 71 1.79 3.49 -19.55
C LYS A 71 3.05 3.33 -20.43
N GLY A 72 4.17 2.91 -19.85
CA GLY A 72 5.44 2.65 -20.55
C GLY A 72 5.80 1.17 -20.74
N LYS A 73 4.99 0.22 -20.26
CA LYS A 73 5.31 -1.21 -20.36
C LYS A 73 4.71 -1.82 -21.63
N PRO A 74 5.51 -2.43 -22.51
CA PRO A 74 4.97 -3.12 -23.68
C PRO A 74 4.06 -4.29 -23.24
N PRO A 75 3.07 -4.68 -24.05
CA PRO A 75 2.14 -5.77 -23.72
C PRO A 75 2.82 -7.12 -23.47
N PHE A 76 4.08 -7.30 -23.91
CA PHE A 76 4.89 -8.48 -23.58
C PHE A 76 5.30 -8.55 -22.09
N ASP A 77 5.45 -7.42 -21.39
CA ASP A 77 5.81 -7.40 -19.96
C ASP A 77 4.58 -7.64 -19.05
N LEU A 78 3.37 -7.44 -19.56
CA LEU A 78 2.12 -7.77 -18.84
C LEU A 78 1.94 -9.29 -18.72
N PHE A 79 2.42 -10.06 -19.70
CA PHE A 79 2.46 -11.51 -19.62
C PHE A 79 3.41 -11.97 -18.52
N GLU A 80 4.60 -11.37 -18.41
CA GLU A 80 5.58 -11.68 -17.35
C GLU A 80 5.07 -11.31 -15.95
N ILE A 81 4.30 -10.23 -15.76
CA ILE A 81 3.71 -9.88 -14.46
C ILE A 81 2.70 -10.96 -14.00
N LEU A 82 1.85 -11.48 -14.90
CA LEU A 82 0.89 -12.54 -14.59
C LEU A 82 1.57 -13.91 -14.38
N PHE A 83 2.73 -14.15 -15.03
CA PHE A 83 3.47 -15.41 -14.91
C PHE A 83 4.52 -15.41 -13.79
N SER A 84 5.03 -14.26 -13.34
CA SER A 84 6.03 -14.16 -12.26
C SER A 84 5.46 -14.59 -10.90
N ASP A 85 4.21 -14.25 -10.59
CA ASP A 85 3.55 -14.71 -9.35
C ASP A 85 3.35 -16.24 -9.31
N THR A 86 3.25 -16.88 -10.48
CA THR A 86 3.13 -18.33 -10.59
C THR A 86 4.51 -19.03 -10.57
N LEU A 87 5.53 -18.39 -11.15
CA LEU A 87 6.87 -18.96 -11.29
C LEU A 87 7.76 -18.76 -10.06
N THR A 88 7.57 -17.70 -9.27
CA THR A 88 8.42 -17.45 -8.09
C THR A 88 8.18 -18.52 -7.00
N HIS A 89 6.96 -19.05 -6.89
CA HIS A 89 6.66 -20.19 -6.01
C HIS A 89 7.22 -21.54 -6.52
N HIS A 90 7.49 -21.67 -7.82
CA HIS A 90 8.03 -22.90 -8.42
C HIS A 90 9.57 -22.92 -8.50
N VAL A 91 10.21 -21.75 -8.62
CA VAL A 91 11.68 -21.65 -8.68
C VAL A 91 12.34 -21.97 -7.33
N GLN A 92 11.70 -21.65 -6.20
CA GLN A 92 12.23 -21.99 -4.87
C GLN A 92 12.24 -23.49 -4.57
N LEU A 93 11.45 -24.31 -5.26
CA LEU A 93 11.46 -25.77 -5.09
C LEU A 93 12.53 -26.48 -5.92
N TRP A 94 13.02 -25.88 -7.02
CA TRP A 94 14.01 -26.48 -7.91
C TRP A 94 15.48 -26.15 -7.57
N SER A 95 15.73 -25.19 -6.67
CA SER A 95 17.11 -24.86 -6.24
C SER A 95 17.69 -25.79 -5.16
N SER A 96 16.90 -26.73 -4.62
CA SER A 96 17.36 -27.68 -3.60
C SER A 96 17.59 -29.12 -4.10
N GLU A 97 17.42 -29.38 -5.40
CA GLU A 97 17.62 -30.71 -6.00
C GLU A 97 18.76 -30.77 -7.04
N GLY A 98 19.74 -29.87 -6.94
CA GLY A 98 20.96 -29.85 -7.75
C GLY A 98 22.22 -30.10 -6.93
#